data_AF-A0A6J0V2T8-F1
#
_entry.id   AF-A0A6J0V2T8-F1
#
_cell.length_a   1.000
_cell.length_b   1.000
_cell.length_c   1.000
_cell.angle_alpha   90.00
_cell.angle_beta   90.00
_cell.angle_gamma   90.00
#
_symmetry.space_group_name_H-M   'P 1'
#
loop_
_entity.id
_entity.type
_entity.pdbx_description
1 polymer ?
#
loop_
_entity_poly.entity_id
_entity_poly.type
_entity_poly.pdbx_seq_one_letter_code
_entity_poly.pdbx_strand_id
1 'polypeptide(L)'
;MVGKVRNRSRLHHAAPKPQQSRDEGFAAVALTGRAATEKVLFTSNIFAGMKIDPKSLVKNLDANSRSVAVTKDENEKELLSKKEKMKLRKERWLQKIESIKFAKQQQKAEEKRKSTPVTGDMQPLMDALPVLSDLVTVSKFSKQSKILVKKKVPTNFSQMKSAQKGKIIMEELAQFHKTLTNPLFKANPLAVAGEHLSKRLKQEREGESI
;
A
#
# COMPACT_ATOMS: atom_id res chain seq x y z
N MET A 1 39.35 14.80 36.04
CA MET A 1 37.89 14.63 36.23
C MET A 1 37.41 13.50 35.34
N VAL A 2 37.13 12.33 35.91
CA VAL A 2 36.76 11.12 35.14
C VAL A 2 35.23 11.10 34.97
N GLY A 3 34.76 11.22 33.72
CA GLY A 3 33.33 11.26 33.40
C GLY A 3 32.68 9.89 33.57
N LYS A 4 31.59 9.81 34.34
CA LYS A 4 30.80 8.59 34.51
C LYS A 4 29.95 8.34 33.26
N VAL A 5 30.17 7.22 32.59
CA VAL A 5 29.32 6.71 31.50
C VAL A 5 27.99 6.26 32.10
N ARG A 6 26.90 6.98 31.81
CA ARG A 6 25.54 6.56 32.16
C ARG A 6 25.10 5.45 31.19
N ASN A 7 25.08 4.21 31.67
CA ASN A 7 24.45 3.10 30.97
C ASN A 7 22.95 3.38 30.81
N ARG A 8 22.48 3.48 29.56
CA ARG A 8 21.06 3.61 29.26
C ARG A 8 20.38 2.24 29.36
N SER A 9 19.25 2.17 30.06
CA SER A 9 18.43 0.96 30.15
C SER A 9 17.86 0.59 28.78
N ARG A 10 17.99 -0.68 28.41
CA ARG A 10 17.42 -1.21 27.15
C ARG A 10 15.90 -1.28 27.26
N LEU A 11 15.19 -0.69 26.29
CA LEU A 11 13.72 -0.64 26.19
C LEU A 11 13.08 -1.93 25.63
N HIS A 12 13.88 -2.96 25.34
CA HIS A 12 13.40 -4.21 24.77
C HIS A 12 13.93 -5.40 25.56
N HIS A 13 13.05 -6.36 25.86
CA HIS A 13 13.43 -7.65 26.41
C HIS A 13 14.16 -8.48 25.35
N ALA A 14 15.28 -9.10 25.73
CA ALA A 14 16.02 -9.99 24.84
C ALA A 14 15.19 -11.24 24.55
N ALA A 15 15.14 -11.65 23.28
CA ALA A 15 14.41 -12.84 22.86
C ALA A 15 14.97 -14.11 23.55
N PRO A 16 14.12 -15.07 23.95
CA PRO A 16 14.57 -16.33 24.52
C PRO A 16 15.34 -17.12 23.46
N LYS A 17 16.57 -17.53 23.80
CA LYS A 17 17.40 -18.38 22.94
C LYS A 17 16.77 -19.78 22.86
N PRO A 18 16.72 -20.40 21.66
CA PRO A 18 16.33 -21.81 21.56
C PRO A 18 17.39 -22.69 22.23
N GLN A 19 16.95 -23.60 23.09
CA GLN A 19 17.78 -24.64 23.67
C GLN A 19 18.25 -25.57 22.54
N GLN A 20 19.57 -25.68 22.38
CA GLN A 20 20.17 -26.72 21.57
C GLN A 20 20.16 -28.02 22.39
N SER A 21 19.25 -28.94 22.07
CA SER A 21 19.44 -30.35 22.38
C SER A 21 20.32 -30.95 21.29
N ARG A 22 21.56 -31.26 21.65
CA ARG A 22 22.37 -32.24 20.92
C ARG A 22 21.90 -33.62 21.32
N ASP A 23 21.77 -34.51 20.34
CA ASP A 23 22.34 -35.87 20.33
C ASP A 23 21.47 -36.90 19.59
N GLU A 24 22.21 -37.67 18.79
CA GLU A 24 21.97 -38.98 18.19
C GLU A 24 20.99 -39.18 17.02
N GLY A 25 21.56 -39.83 16.00
CA GLY A 25 20.93 -40.16 14.74
C GLY A 25 19.91 -41.29 14.86
N PHE A 26 18.88 -41.19 14.01
CA PHE A 26 17.99 -42.29 13.71
C PHE A 26 18.05 -42.56 12.21
N ALA A 27 18.65 -43.70 11.88
CA ALA A 27 18.60 -44.29 10.56
C ALA A 27 17.13 -44.60 10.22
N ALA A 28 16.60 -43.96 9.17
CA ALA A 28 15.27 -44.24 8.67
C ALA A 28 15.35 -45.35 7.61
N VAL A 29 14.92 -46.54 8.05
CA VAL A 29 14.65 -47.72 7.25
C VAL A 29 13.69 -47.40 6.10
N ALA A 30 14.04 -47.88 4.90
CA ALA A 30 13.21 -47.85 3.73
C ALA A 30 11.99 -48.78 3.90
N LEU A 31 10.78 -48.24 3.68
CA LEU A 31 9.60 -49.01 3.32
C LEU A 31 8.79 -48.27 2.25
N THR A 32 8.55 -49.00 1.18
CA THR A 32 7.85 -48.67 -0.06
C THR A 32 6.36 -48.33 0.16
N GLY A 33 5.84 -47.31 -0.54
CA GLY A 33 4.42 -46.96 -0.55
C GLY A 33 4.06 -45.95 -1.65
N ARG A 34 3.46 -46.46 -2.72
CA ARG A 34 3.05 -45.87 -4.01
C ARG A 34 2.02 -44.73 -3.89
N ALA A 35 2.31 -43.57 -4.49
CA ALA A 35 1.36 -42.71 -5.24
C ALA A 35 2.13 -41.54 -5.88
N ALA A 36 2.40 -41.65 -7.18
CA ALA A 36 3.11 -40.64 -7.94
C ALA A 36 2.22 -39.39 -8.13
N THR A 37 2.42 -38.37 -7.30
CA THR A 37 2.24 -36.99 -7.77
C THR A 37 3.56 -36.59 -8.41
N GLU A 38 3.56 -36.40 -9.72
CA GLU A 38 4.69 -35.93 -10.52
C GLU A 38 5.19 -34.60 -9.98
N LYS A 39 6.08 -34.67 -9.00
CA LYS A 39 7.00 -33.60 -8.70
C LYS A 39 7.95 -33.61 -9.89
N VAL A 40 7.74 -32.69 -10.82
CA VAL A 40 8.75 -32.35 -11.82
C VAL A 40 9.97 -31.90 -11.02
N LEU A 41 10.88 -32.85 -10.76
CA LEU A 41 12.22 -32.55 -10.32
C LEU A 41 12.80 -31.68 -11.43
N PHE A 42 13.09 -30.43 -11.14
CA PHE A 42 14.01 -29.65 -11.96
C PHE A 42 15.39 -30.30 -11.81
N THR A 43 15.62 -31.36 -12.58
CA THR A 43 16.91 -31.99 -12.72
C THR A 43 17.83 -31.00 -13.41
N SER A 44 18.81 -30.50 -12.65
CA SER A 44 20.04 -29.83 -13.10
C SER A 44 20.01 -29.07 -14.43
N ASN A 45 20.14 -27.73 -14.31
CA ASN A 45 20.50 -26.75 -15.34
C ASN A 45 19.50 -26.52 -16.48
N ILE A 46 18.42 -25.82 -16.15
CA ILE A 46 17.46 -25.21 -17.09
C ILE A 46 18.15 -24.31 -18.14
N PHE A 47 19.32 -23.75 -17.81
CA PHE A 47 20.10 -22.87 -18.67
C PHE A 47 21.31 -23.54 -19.34
N ALA A 48 21.49 -24.86 -19.16
CA ALA A 48 22.58 -25.59 -19.84
C ALA A 48 22.36 -25.55 -21.35
N GLY A 49 23.20 -24.79 -22.05
CA GLY A 49 23.12 -24.62 -23.51
C GLY A 49 22.77 -23.20 -23.96
N MET A 50 22.36 -22.30 -23.05
CA MET A 50 22.12 -20.91 -23.41
C MET A 50 23.44 -20.17 -23.62
N LYS A 51 23.71 -19.77 -24.87
CA LYS A 51 24.82 -18.90 -25.25
C LYS A 51 24.34 -17.46 -25.19
N ILE A 52 24.60 -16.79 -24.07
CA ILE A 52 24.28 -15.37 -23.91
C ILE A 52 25.53 -14.58 -24.28
N ASP A 53 25.44 -13.79 -25.35
CA ASP A 53 26.54 -12.92 -25.75
C ASP A 53 26.70 -11.75 -24.77
N PRO A 54 27.90 -11.51 -24.21
CA PRO A 54 28.11 -10.47 -23.20
C PRO A 54 27.81 -9.06 -23.73
N LYS A 55 27.96 -8.85 -25.04
CA LYS A 55 27.65 -7.58 -25.71
C LYS A 55 26.14 -7.28 -25.74
N SER A 56 25.30 -8.32 -25.72
CA SER A 56 23.82 -8.18 -25.69
C SER A 56 23.27 -7.82 -24.31
N LEU A 57 24.05 -8.04 -23.25
CA LEU A 57 23.66 -7.72 -21.88
C LEU A 57 23.77 -6.22 -21.56
N VAL A 58 24.50 -5.47 -22.40
CA VAL A 58 24.62 -4.02 -22.28
C VAL A 58 23.39 -3.37 -22.93
N LYS A 59 22.24 -3.48 -22.25
CA LYS A 59 21.08 -2.63 -22.54
C LYS A 59 21.39 -1.21 -22.04
N ASN A 60 21.95 -0.38 -22.91
CA ASN A 60 21.94 1.06 -22.70
C ASN A 60 20.49 1.50 -22.89
N LEU A 61 19.78 1.73 -21.78
CA LEU A 61 18.50 2.41 -21.83
C LEU A 61 18.79 3.85 -22.24
N ASP A 62 18.38 4.23 -23.46
CA ASP A 62 18.41 5.62 -23.89
C ASP A 62 17.62 6.45 -22.88
N ALA A 63 18.35 7.32 -22.17
CA ALA A 63 17.81 8.18 -21.11
C ALA A 63 16.66 9.08 -21.61
N ASN A 64 16.47 9.18 -22.93
CA ASN A 64 15.47 10.01 -23.57
C ASN A 64 14.16 9.28 -23.94
N SER A 65 14.02 7.98 -23.64
CA SER A 65 12.73 7.27 -23.71
C SER A 65 11.95 7.33 -22.38
N ARG A 66 12.17 8.42 -21.62
CA ARG A 66 11.46 8.69 -20.37
C ARG A 66 10.01 9.03 -20.71
N SER A 67 9.16 8.04 -20.50
CA SER A 67 7.71 8.20 -20.40
C SER A 67 7.33 9.49 -19.66
N VAL A 68 6.45 10.26 -20.29
CA VAL A 68 5.99 11.63 -19.95
C VAL A 68 5.07 11.63 -18.72
N ALA A 69 5.45 10.94 -17.65
CA ALA A 69 4.58 10.72 -16.50
C ALA A 69 5.28 10.92 -15.14
N VAL A 70 6.23 11.86 -15.01
CA VAL A 70 6.62 12.41 -13.70
C VAL A 70 7.13 13.85 -13.87
N THR A 71 6.25 14.83 -14.03
CA THR A 71 6.58 16.22 -13.65
C THR A 71 6.47 16.31 -12.13
N LYS A 72 7.49 15.82 -11.44
CA LYS A 72 7.68 16.07 -10.02
C LYS A 72 9.14 16.36 -9.80
N ASP A 73 9.39 17.65 -9.73
CA ASP A 73 10.64 18.31 -9.37
C ASP A 73 11.79 17.96 -10.31
N GLU A 74 12.01 18.83 -11.30
CA GLU A 74 13.28 19.01 -12.02
C GLU A 74 14.38 19.48 -11.06
N ASN A 75 14.61 18.73 -10.00
CA ASN A 75 15.96 18.57 -9.52
C ASN A 75 16.35 17.23 -10.10
N GLU A 76 16.99 17.29 -11.27
CA GLU A 76 17.92 16.26 -11.68
C GLU A 76 18.71 15.84 -10.44
N LYS A 77 19.16 14.59 -10.37
CA LYS A 77 20.03 14.15 -9.27
C LYS A 77 21.41 14.82 -9.41
N GLU A 78 21.45 16.14 -9.57
CA GLU A 78 22.58 17.00 -9.29
C GLU A 78 23.19 16.47 -8.01
N LEU A 79 24.46 16.11 -8.11
CA LEU A 79 25.24 15.61 -7.01
C LEU A 79 25.52 16.81 -6.09
N LEU A 80 24.47 17.30 -5.43
CA LEU A 80 24.54 18.46 -4.56
C LEU A 80 25.58 18.22 -3.48
N SER A 81 26.36 19.26 -3.23
CA SER A 81 27.37 19.26 -2.19
C SER A 81 26.71 19.00 -0.83
N LYS A 82 27.47 18.40 0.10
CA LYS A 82 26.99 18.16 1.48
C LYS A 82 26.45 19.44 2.14
N LYS A 83 27.06 20.60 1.82
CA LYS A 83 26.64 21.93 2.30
C LYS A 83 25.25 22.31 1.77
N GLU A 84 24.99 22.14 0.49
CA GLU A 84 23.69 22.42 -0.14
C GLU A 84 22.61 21.48 0.40
N LYS A 85 22.91 20.18 0.51
CA LYS A 85 21.99 19.21 1.12
C LYS A 85 21.60 19.60 2.55
N MET A 86 22.53 20.16 3.32
CA MET A 86 22.24 20.63 4.67
C MET A 86 21.39 21.90 4.67
N LYS A 87 21.64 22.85 3.76
CA LYS A 87 20.81 24.05 3.58
C LYS A 87 19.37 23.68 3.20
N LEU A 88 19.20 22.81 2.20
CA LEU A 88 17.88 22.33 1.76
C LEU A 88 17.11 21.64 2.90
N ARG A 89 17.80 20.86 3.74
CA ARG A 89 17.16 20.26 4.92
C ARG A 89 16.66 21.31 5.90
N LYS A 90 17.47 22.34 6.18
CA LYS A 90 17.09 23.45 7.07
C LYS A 90 15.92 24.23 6.49
N GLU A 91 15.95 24.55 5.20
CA GLU A 91 14.91 25.29 4.51
C GLU A 91 13.59 24.52 4.48
N ARG A 92 13.61 23.25 4.06
CA ARG A 92 12.42 22.38 4.12
C ARG A 92 11.85 22.28 5.54
N TRP A 93 12.70 22.28 6.56
CA TRP A 93 12.25 22.27 7.94
C TRP A 93 11.62 23.61 8.38
N LEU A 94 12.21 24.74 8.03
CA LEU A 94 11.65 26.07 8.27
C LEU A 94 10.31 26.26 7.56
N GLN A 95 10.24 25.90 6.27
CA GLN A 95 9.02 25.93 5.48
C GLN A 95 7.91 25.10 6.15
N LYS A 96 8.23 23.90 6.65
CA LYS A 96 7.26 23.07 7.38
C LYS A 96 6.77 23.74 8.66
N ILE A 97 7.66 24.40 9.42
CA ILE A 97 7.28 25.14 10.63
C ILE A 97 6.35 26.31 10.27
N GLU A 98 6.69 27.07 9.24
CA GLU A 98 5.89 28.20 8.76
C GLU A 98 4.51 27.76 8.29
N SER A 99 4.42 26.68 7.50
CA SER A 99 3.15 26.11 7.07
C SER A 99 2.27 25.69 8.26
N ILE A 100 2.84 25.09 9.30
CA ILE A 100 2.09 24.73 10.53
C ILE A 100 1.62 25.98 11.28
N LYS A 101 2.47 27.01 11.40
CA LYS A 101 2.12 28.28 12.05
C LYS A 101 0.97 28.96 11.30
N PHE A 102 1.08 29.05 9.98
CA PHE A 102 0.07 29.65 9.12
C PHE A 102 -1.26 28.91 9.21
N ALA A 103 -1.26 27.58 9.10
CA ALA A 103 -2.48 26.78 9.25
C ALA A 103 -3.14 26.96 10.63
N LYS A 104 -2.36 27.01 11.71
CA LYS A 104 -2.89 27.27 13.06
C LYS A 104 -3.46 28.69 13.19
N GLN A 105 -2.83 29.68 12.56
CA GLN A 105 -3.32 31.06 12.57
C GLN A 105 -4.64 31.17 11.80
N GLN A 106 -4.74 30.52 10.63
CA GLN A 106 -5.99 30.43 9.87
C GLN A 106 -7.11 29.77 10.68
N GLN A 107 -6.85 28.62 11.31
CA GLN A 107 -7.85 27.94 12.16
C GLN A 107 -8.36 28.85 13.28
N LYS A 108 -7.46 29.52 14.01
CA LYS A 108 -7.85 30.48 15.05
C LYS A 108 -8.67 31.64 14.50
N ALA A 109 -8.33 32.15 13.31
CA ALA A 109 -9.10 33.20 12.66
C ALA A 109 -10.49 32.71 12.27
N GLU A 110 -10.60 31.52 11.67
CA GLU A 110 -11.87 30.88 11.34
C GLU A 110 -12.77 30.64 12.56
N GLU A 111 -12.21 30.16 13.67
CA GLU A 111 -12.95 29.95 14.91
C GLU A 111 -13.50 31.27 15.47
N LYS A 112 -12.68 32.33 15.45
CA LYS A 112 -13.14 33.68 15.82
C LYS A 112 -14.28 34.15 14.92
N ARG A 113 -14.13 33.98 13.60
CA ARG A 113 -15.15 34.35 12.59
C ARG A 113 -16.45 33.58 12.80
N LYS A 114 -16.37 32.27 13.04
CA LYS A 114 -17.54 31.40 13.34
C LYS A 114 -18.23 31.78 14.65
N SER A 115 -17.46 32.26 15.63
CA SER A 115 -17.98 32.68 16.94
C SER A 115 -18.62 34.07 16.90
N THR A 116 -18.13 34.99 16.06
CA THR A 116 -18.75 36.30 15.86
C THR A 116 -20.01 36.17 15.00
N PRO A 117 -21.22 36.29 15.58
CA PRO A 117 -22.46 36.17 14.84
C PRO A 117 -22.81 37.55 14.26
N VAL A 118 -22.03 38.02 13.28
CA VAL A 118 -22.36 39.25 12.56
C VAL A 118 -22.05 39.08 11.08
N THR A 119 -23.13 39.05 10.31
CA THR A 119 -23.27 38.96 8.86
C THR A 119 -22.44 40.03 8.13
N GLY A 120 -21.13 39.82 7.97
CA GLY A 120 -20.28 40.82 7.31
C GLY A 120 -18.84 40.42 7.04
N ASP A 121 -18.39 39.22 7.41
CA ASP A 121 -17.04 38.78 7.05
C ASP A 121 -16.98 38.43 5.55
N MET A 122 -16.22 39.20 4.78
CA MET A 122 -16.02 39.01 3.34
C MET A 122 -14.91 37.99 3.02
N GLN A 123 -14.14 37.59 4.03
CA GLN A 123 -13.02 36.65 3.86
C GLN A 123 -13.43 35.28 3.30
N PRO A 124 -14.56 34.67 3.70
CA PRO A 124 -15.03 33.42 3.11
C PRO A 124 -15.25 33.51 1.60
N LEU A 125 -15.65 34.68 1.09
CA LEU A 125 -15.83 34.90 -0.35
C LEU A 125 -14.48 34.96 -1.07
N MET A 126 -13.48 35.60 -0.44
CA MET A 126 -12.12 35.66 -0.99
C MET A 126 -11.42 34.30 -0.96
N ASP A 127 -11.56 33.56 0.14
CA ASP A 127 -10.98 32.22 0.30
C ASP A 127 -11.62 31.19 -0.64
N ALA A 128 -12.88 31.39 -1.05
CA ALA A 128 -13.57 30.55 -2.03
C ALA A 128 -13.11 30.78 -3.47
N LEU A 129 -12.32 31.82 -3.74
CA LEU A 129 -11.76 32.07 -5.07
C LEU A 129 -10.52 31.20 -5.30
N PRO A 130 -10.38 30.55 -6.48
CA PRO A 130 -9.18 29.79 -6.81
C PRO A 130 -7.96 30.72 -6.87
N VAL A 131 -6.82 30.26 -6.33
CA VAL A 131 -5.55 31.00 -6.44
C VAL A 131 -5.02 30.86 -7.86
N LEU A 132 -4.35 31.88 -8.40
CA LEU A 132 -3.83 31.87 -9.77
C LEU A 132 -2.94 30.64 -10.08
N SER A 133 -2.19 30.13 -9.09
CA SER A 133 -1.44 28.87 -9.19
C SER A 133 -2.34 27.68 -9.49
N ASP A 134 -3.52 27.65 -8.91
CA ASP A 134 -4.51 26.60 -9.12
C ASP A 134 -5.04 26.70 -10.55
N LEU A 135 -5.33 27.90 -11.07
CA LEU A 135 -5.78 28.06 -12.46
C LEU A 135 -4.78 27.52 -13.50
N VAL A 136 -3.48 27.71 -13.27
CA VAL A 136 -2.43 27.18 -14.16
C VAL A 136 -2.40 25.64 -14.16
N THR A 137 -2.78 25.01 -13.04
CA THR A 137 -2.83 23.54 -12.92
C THR A 137 -4.20 22.94 -13.29
N VAL A 138 -5.27 23.72 -13.24
CA VAL A 138 -6.67 23.28 -13.41
C VAL A 138 -7.09 23.17 -14.89
N SER A 139 -6.28 23.59 -15.87
CA SER A 139 -6.54 23.25 -17.28
C SER A 139 -6.58 21.72 -17.54
N LYS A 140 -6.20 20.91 -16.55
CA LYS A 140 -6.22 19.44 -16.59
C LYS A 140 -7.28 18.78 -15.70
N PHE A 141 -8.11 19.52 -14.95
CA PHE A 141 -9.07 18.93 -14.01
C PHE A 141 -10.49 19.46 -14.22
N SER A 142 -11.20 18.79 -15.13
CA SER A 142 -12.66 18.83 -15.22
C SER A 142 -13.29 18.42 -13.90
N LYS A 143 -14.14 19.30 -13.35
CA LYS A 143 -14.84 19.11 -12.08
C LYS A 143 -15.90 18.02 -12.23
N GLN A 144 -15.60 16.78 -11.84
CA GLN A 144 -16.63 15.77 -11.61
C GLN A 144 -17.28 16.00 -10.24
N SER A 145 -18.58 16.28 -10.25
CA SER A 145 -19.44 16.29 -9.07
C SER A 145 -19.41 14.92 -8.40
N LYS A 146 -19.18 14.90 -7.08
CA LYS A 146 -19.11 13.67 -6.29
C LYS A 146 -20.50 13.08 -6.12
N ILE A 147 -20.92 12.23 -7.05
CA ILE A 147 -22.01 11.28 -6.82
C ILE A 147 -21.53 10.28 -5.77
N LEU A 148 -22.17 10.29 -4.60
CA LEU A 148 -21.88 9.39 -3.48
C LEU A 148 -22.42 7.98 -3.82
N VAL A 149 -21.77 7.31 -4.77
CA VAL A 149 -21.91 5.85 -4.88
C VAL A 149 -21.32 5.27 -3.61
N LYS A 150 -22.14 4.58 -2.80
CA LYS A 150 -21.67 3.79 -1.67
C LYS A 150 -20.71 2.74 -2.21
N LYS A 151 -19.41 3.06 -2.23
CA LYS A 151 -18.36 2.13 -2.61
C LYS A 151 -18.44 0.95 -1.65
N LYS A 152 -18.88 -0.22 -2.11
CA LYS A 152 -18.57 -1.48 -1.42
C LYS A 152 -17.07 -1.56 -1.42
N VAL A 153 -16.49 -1.30 -0.26
CA VAL A 153 -15.07 -1.07 -0.06
C VAL A 153 -14.27 -2.31 -0.51
N PRO A 154 -13.61 -2.31 -1.67
CA PRO A 154 -12.59 -3.30 -1.97
C PRO A 154 -11.31 -2.69 -1.43
N THR A 155 -11.21 -2.58 -0.11
CA THR A 155 -9.95 -2.12 0.51
C THR A 155 -8.96 -3.25 0.38
N ASN A 156 -7.85 -2.97 -0.29
CA ASN A 156 -6.73 -3.88 -0.42
C ASN A 156 -6.34 -4.43 0.96
N PHE A 157 -6.48 -5.75 1.16
CA PHE A 157 -6.18 -6.42 2.42
C PHE A 157 -4.80 -6.03 2.97
N SER A 158 -3.80 -5.87 2.10
CA SER A 158 -2.43 -5.48 2.46
C SER A 158 -2.35 -4.17 3.27
N GLN A 159 -3.17 -3.16 2.92
CA GLN A 159 -3.12 -1.81 3.50
C GLN A 159 -3.81 -1.70 4.88
N MET A 160 -4.46 -2.77 5.34
CA MET A 160 -5.30 -2.76 6.53
C MET A 160 -4.50 -2.98 7.82
N LYS A 161 -4.97 -2.38 8.92
CA LYS A 161 -4.45 -2.66 10.27
C LYS A 161 -4.71 -4.12 10.65
N SER A 162 -3.84 -4.72 11.45
CA SER A 162 -3.93 -6.15 11.85
C SER A 162 -5.27 -6.52 12.48
N ALA A 163 -5.80 -5.69 13.38
CA ALA A 163 -7.11 -5.93 14.01
C ALA A 163 -8.27 -5.94 12.98
N GLN A 164 -8.16 -5.11 11.94
CA GLN A 164 -9.15 -5.05 10.87
C GLN A 164 -9.06 -6.27 9.95
N LYS A 165 -7.84 -6.73 9.64
CA LYS A 165 -7.60 -7.99 8.94
C LYS A 165 -8.22 -9.17 9.68
N GLY A 166 -8.01 -9.23 11.00
CA GLY A 166 -8.62 -10.26 11.86
C GLY A 166 -10.14 -10.29 11.74
N LYS A 167 -10.81 -9.12 11.76
CA LYS A 167 -12.27 -9.04 11.60
C LYS A 167 -12.75 -9.59 10.25
N ILE A 168 -12.07 -9.25 9.15
CA ILE A 168 -12.42 -9.78 7.82
C ILE A 168 -12.30 -11.29 7.79
N ILE A 169 -11.19 -11.84 8.30
CA ILE A 169 -10.98 -13.30 8.31
C ILE A 169 -12.07 -13.99 9.14
N MET A 170 -12.45 -13.43 10.29
CA MET A 170 -13.53 -14.02 11.11
C MET A 170 -14.88 -14.00 10.39
N GLU A 171 -15.19 -12.93 9.66
CA GLU A 171 -16.41 -12.83 8.85
C GLU A 171 -16.39 -13.85 7.69
N GLU A 172 -15.26 -13.98 6.99
CA GLU A 172 -15.06 -14.98 5.94
C GLU A 172 -15.18 -16.41 6.46
N LEU A 173 -14.59 -16.72 7.61
CA LEU A 173 -14.73 -18.02 8.27
C LEU A 173 -16.19 -18.31 8.63
N ALA A 174 -16.90 -17.33 9.19
CA ALA A 174 -18.32 -17.48 9.51
C ALA A 174 -19.15 -17.74 8.25
N GLN A 175 -18.85 -17.05 7.15
CA GLN A 175 -19.51 -17.27 5.86
C GLN A 175 -19.19 -18.65 5.29
N PHE A 176 -17.94 -19.12 5.40
CA PHE A 176 -17.54 -20.45 4.96
C PHE A 176 -18.24 -21.56 5.75
N HIS A 177 -18.34 -21.43 7.07
CA HIS A 177 -19.10 -22.36 7.90
C HIS A 177 -20.59 -22.38 7.54
N LYS A 178 -21.19 -21.23 7.21
CA LYS A 178 -22.57 -21.16 6.71
C LYS A 178 -22.75 -21.91 5.39
N THR A 179 -21.80 -21.79 4.46
CA THR A 179 -21.85 -22.55 3.20
C THR A 179 -21.69 -24.06 3.43
N LEU A 180 -20.76 -24.48 4.30
CA LEU A 180 -20.55 -25.89 4.61
C LEU A 180 -21.71 -26.53 5.36
N THR A 181 -22.44 -25.74 6.16
CA THR A 181 -23.63 -26.24 6.89
C THR A 181 -24.86 -26.37 5.99
N ASN A 182 -24.90 -25.67 4.85
CA ASN A 182 -26.03 -25.71 3.92
C ASN A 182 -26.18 -27.12 3.29
N PRO A 183 -27.33 -27.79 3.45
CA PRO A 183 -27.55 -29.15 2.92
C PRO A 183 -27.46 -29.20 1.39
N LEU A 184 -27.84 -28.14 0.68
CA LEU A 184 -27.75 -28.07 -0.79
C LEU A 184 -26.29 -28.11 -1.26
N PHE A 185 -25.41 -27.41 -0.54
CA PHE A 185 -23.98 -27.40 -0.82
C PHE A 185 -23.33 -28.76 -0.49
N LYS A 186 -23.78 -29.43 0.58
CA LYS A 186 -23.32 -30.78 0.92
C LYS A 186 -23.75 -31.83 -0.11
N ALA A 187 -24.95 -31.70 -0.67
CA ALA A 187 -25.49 -32.64 -1.65
C ALA A 187 -24.79 -32.49 -3.02
N ASN A 188 -24.64 -31.26 -3.52
CA ASN A 188 -23.96 -31.00 -4.80
C ASN A 188 -23.26 -29.63 -4.80
N PRO A 189 -21.96 -29.56 -4.42
CA PRO A 189 -21.25 -28.30 -4.34
C PRO A 189 -21.00 -27.66 -5.72
N LEU A 190 -20.83 -28.47 -6.76
CA LEU A 190 -20.56 -28.00 -8.12
C LEU A 190 -21.77 -27.29 -8.73
N ALA A 191 -22.98 -27.82 -8.51
CA ALA A 191 -24.22 -27.18 -8.98
C ALA A 191 -24.43 -25.82 -8.31
N VAL A 192 -24.25 -25.73 -6.99
CA VAL A 192 -24.39 -24.48 -6.23
C VAL A 192 -23.37 -23.43 -6.69
N ALA A 193 -22.12 -23.83 -6.95
CA ALA A 193 -21.12 -22.95 -7.51
C ALA A 193 -21.50 -22.47 -8.93
N GLY A 194 -21.98 -23.37 -9.78
CA GLY A 194 -22.46 -23.04 -11.14
C GLY A 194 -23.62 -22.05 -11.13
N GLU A 195 -24.61 -22.24 -10.25
CA GLU A 195 -25.70 -21.28 -10.06
C GLU A 195 -25.20 -19.92 -9.62
N HIS A 196 -24.28 -19.86 -8.65
CA HIS A 196 -23.70 -18.61 -8.17
C HIS A 196 -22.99 -17.84 -9.30
N LEU A 197 -22.17 -18.53 -10.09
CA LEU A 197 -21.48 -17.95 -11.24
C LEU A 197 -22.47 -17.46 -12.30
N SER A 198 -23.52 -18.23 -12.60
CA SER A 198 -24.55 -17.82 -13.57
C SER A 198 -25.28 -16.55 -13.14
N LYS A 199 -25.60 -16.41 -11.84
CA LYS A 199 -26.22 -15.20 -11.27
C LYS A 199 -25.28 -14.00 -11.35
N ARG A 200 -23.99 -14.21 -11.06
CA ARG A 200 -22.95 -13.17 -11.18
C ARG A 200 -22.84 -12.63 -12.61
N LEU A 201 -22.76 -13.53 -13.59
CA LEU A 201 -22.64 -13.18 -15.01
C LEU A 201 -23.87 -12.42 -15.53
N LYS A 202 -25.07 -12.76 -15.07
CA LYS A 202 -26.30 -12.02 -15.41
C LYS A 202 -26.28 -10.60 -14.82
N GLN A 203 -25.88 -10.48 -13.55
CA GLN A 203 -25.78 -9.19 -12.87
C GLN A 203 -24.76 -8.24 -13.51
N GLU A 204 -23.64 -8.76 -14.01
CA GLU A 204 -22.64 -7.97 -14.74
C GLU A 204 -23.21 -7.45 -16.07
N ARG A 205 -23.91 -8.30 -16.84
CA ARG A 205 -24.57 -7.89 -18.10
C ARG A 205 -25.67 -6.85 -17.89
N GLU A 206 -26.45 -6.96 -16.83
CA GLU A 206 -27.53 -6.01 -16.50
C GLU A 206 -27.01 -4.71 -15.86
N GLY A 207 -25.80 -4.74 -15.26
CA GLY A 207 -25.16 -3.57 -14.65
C GLY A 207 -24.36 -2.68 -15.62
N GLU A 208 -24.07 -3.17 -16.83
CA GLU A 208 -23.35 -2.44 -17.88
C GLU A 208 -24.28 -1.58 -18.77
N SER A 209 -25.60 -1.64 -18.58
CA SER A 209 -26.59 -0.90 -19.37
C SER A 209 -27.15 0.35 -18.66
N ILE A 210 -26.28 1.22 -18.13
CA ILE A 210 -26.63 2.58 -17.68
C ILE A 210 -25.53 3.56 -18.08
#